data_AF-A0A0G0TTU7-F1
#
_entry.id   AF-A0A0G0TTU7-F1
#
_cell.length_a   1.000
_cell.length_b   1.000
_cell.length_c   1.000
_cell.angle_alpha   90.00
_cell.angle_beta   90.00
_cell.angle_gamma   90.00
#
_symmetry.space_group_name_H-M   'P 1'
#
loop_
_entity.id
_entity.type
_entity.pdbx_description
1 polymer ?
#
loop_
_entity_poly.entity_id
_entity_poly.type
_entity_poly.pdbx_seq_one_letter_code
_entity_poly.pdbx_strand_id
1 'polypeptide(L)'
;MAKPFIQDRVRFSKKGLQRIFILESKKLLNVTWIEFAKKLKVNQRTLTDWAKERFHMSVPAMFTVVKLTKLPTPKNHTIVKWNDYLKMISKSGGRARFAKYGRVSIAEDLRKEKWRQWWESTGRYQKPALGFQVLVKIKKPKKSKLLAEFVGIMLGDGGVNKYHTSVTLSSKEKLYILYVSKMIKSLFGVTPKIYELKDAKAVRIVVNRKQLVDFCQDIGLVVGDKVRQQVAVPI
;
A
#
# COMPACT_ATOMS: atom_id res chain seq x y z
N MET A 1 -15.91 14.65 -10.63
CA MET A 1 -15.60 13.22 -10.83
C MET A 1 -14.89 13.06 -12.16
N ALA A 2 -13.75 12.36 -12.21
CA ALA A 2 -13.05 12.11 -13.48
C ALA A 2 -13.93 11.24 -14.40
N LYS A 3 -14.04 11.60 -15.69
CA LYS A 3 -14.82 10.81 -16.65
C LYS A 3 -14.21 9.40 -16.76
N PRO A 4 -15.03 8.33 -16.74
CA PRO A 4 -14.52 6.98 -16.88
C PRO A 4 -13.85 6.83 -18.26
N PHE A 5 -12.68 6.19 -18.27
CA PHE A 5 -11.93 5.94 -19.50
C PHE A 5 -12.57 4.76 -20.26
N ILE A 6 -13.46 5.08 -21.18
CA ILE A 6 -14.23 4.11 -21.98
C ILE A 6 -13.38 3.71 -23.19
N GLN A 7 -12.91 2.48 -23.21
CA GLN A 7 -12.17 1.93 -24.34
C GLN A 7 -12.52 0.47 -24.57
N ASP A 8 -12.70 0.13 -25.85
CA ASP A 8 -12.89 -1.23 -26.30
C ASP A 8 -11.66 -2.09 -25.99
N ARG A 9 -11.90 -3.39 -25.84
CA ARG A 9 -10.91 -4.37 -25.39
C ARG A 9 -10.61 -5.38 -26.48
N VAL A 10 -9.37 -5.84 -26.53
CA VAL A 10 -8.94 -6.87 -27.47
C VAL A 10 -9.01 -8.22 -26.77
N ARG A 11 -9.89 -9.10 -27.24
CA ARG A 11 -9.95 -10.50 -26.82
C ARG A 11 -9.16 -11.35 -27.80
N PHE A 12 -8.03 -11.86 -27.34
CA PHE A 12 -7.20 -12.80 -28.10
C PHE A 12 -7.86 -14.19 -28.13
N SER A 13 -7.70 -14.91 -29.25
CA SER A 13 -8.32 -16.23 -29.48
C SER A 13 -7.84 -17.31 -28.51
N LYS A 14 -6.55 -17.31 -28.16
CA LYS A 14 -5.94 -18.30 -27.26
C LYS A 14 -5.37 -17.61 -26.02
N LYS A 15 -5.49 -18.30 -24.87
CA LYS A 15 -4.83 -17.93 -23.63
C LYS A 15 -3.31 -17.97 -23.83
N GLY A 16 -2.58 -17.00 -23.30
CA GLY A 16 -1.13 -16.82 -23.47
C GLY A 16 -0.73 -15.87 -24.59
N LEU A 17 -1.58 -15.62 -25.60
CA LEU A 17 -1.20 -14.76 -26.74
C LEU A 17 -1.01 -13.30 -26.35
N GLN A 18 -1.84 -12.77 -25.44
CA GLN A 18 -1.68 -11.39 -24.96
C GLN A 18 -0.36 -11.25 -24.20
N ARG A 19 -0.04 -12.24 -23.35
CA ARG A 19 1.22 -12.28 -22.61
C ARG A 19 2.42 -12.31 -23.56
N ILE A 20 2.41 -13.22 -24.54
CA ILE A 20 3.49 -13.36 -25.52
C ILE A 20 3.67 -12.05 -26.28
N PHE A 21 2.59 -11.50 -26.83
CA PHE A 21 2.60 -10.24 -27.57
C PHE A 21 3.22 -9.08 -26.77
N ILE A 22 2.84 -8.92 -25.49
CA ILE A 22 3.40 -7.86 -24.64
C ILE A 22 4.88 -8.13 -24.30
N LEU A 23 5.26 -9.37 -24.02
CA LEU A 23 6.63 -9.72 -23.65
C LEU A 23 7.60 -9.60 -24.84
N GLU A 24 7.21 -10.06 -26.03
CA GLU A 24 7.97 -9.89 -27.27
C GLU A 24 8.12 -8.41 -27.61
N SER A 25 7.04 -7.64 -27.50
CA SER A 25 7.09 -6.20 -27.73
C SER A 25 8.05 -5.47 -26.78
N LYS A 26 8.04 -5.85 -25.50
CA LYS A 26 9.00 -5.32 -24.50
C LYS A 26 10.44 -5.71 -24.83
N LYS A 27 10.67 -6.96 -25.25
CA LYS A 27 11.99 -7.48 -25.62
C LYS A 27 12.55 -6.73 -26.85
N LEU A 28 11.74 -6.55 -27.89
CA LEU A 28 12.13 -5.85 -29.12
C LEU A 28 12.46 -4.38 -28.88
N LEU A 29 11.67 -3.69 -28.04
CA LEU A 29 11.95 -2.30 -27.68
C LEU A 29 13.13 -2.14 -26.73
N ASN A 30 13.62 -3.24 -26.13
CA ASN A 30 14.66 -3.24 -25.10
C ASN A 30 14.38 -2.25 -23.95
N VAL A 31 13.15 -2.24 -23.45
CA VAL A 31 12.70 -1.30 -22.40
C VAL A 31 12.36 -2.00 -21.08
N THR A 32 12.43 -1.24 -20.00
CA THR A 32 11.88 -1.61 -18.70
C THR A 32 10.34 -1.55 -18.70
N TRP A 33 9.68 -2.17 -17.71
CA TRP A 33 8.22 -2.07 -17.58
C TRP A 33 7.72 -0.64 -17.34
N ILE A 34 8.51 0.20 -16.67
CA ILE A 34 8.16 1.59 -16.37
C ILE A 34 8.16 2.40 -17.67
N GLU A 35 9.22 2.29 -18.48
CA GLU A 35 9.33 2.96 -19.77
C GLU A 35 8.28 2.47 -20.75
N PHE A 36 8.00 1.17 -20.78
CA PHE A 36 6.97 0.62 -21.66
C PHE A 36 5.58 1.17 -21.29
N ALA A 37 5.26 1.23 -19.99
CA ALA A 37 4.01 1.80 -19.51
C ALA A 37 3.89 3.30 -19.85
N LYS A 38 4.99 4.07 -19.71
CA LYS A 38 5.06 5.48 -20.12
C LYS A 38 4.78 5.65 -21.63
N LYS A 39 5.41 4.83 -22.49
CA LYS A 39 5.18 4.86 -23.95
C LYS A 39 3.71 4.55 -24.31
N LEU A 40 3.05 3.69 -23.54
CA LEU A 40 1.63 3.34 -23.72
C LEU A 40 0.65 4.29 -23.01
N LYS A 41 1.15 5.29 -22.27
CA LYS A 41 0.35 6.21 -21.44
C LYS A 41 -0.58 5.47 -20.45
N VAL A 42 -0.08 4.38 -19.86
CA VAL A 42 -0.80 3.60 -18.83
C VAL A 42 0.04 3.45 -17.57
N ASN A 43 -0.61 3.09 -16.45
CA ASN A 43 0.11 2.74 -15.23
C ASN A 43 0.87 1.41 -15.41
N GLN A 44 2.06 1.29 -14.83
CA GLN A 44 2.87 0.06 -14.83
C GLN A 44 2.08 -1.17 -14.35
N ARG A 45 1.22 -0.99 -13.33
CA ARG A 45 0.37 -2.07 -12.82
C ARG A 45 -0.61 -2.57 -13.88
N THR A 46 -1.24 -1.67 -14.62
CA THR A 46 -2.17 -2.05 -15.71
C THR A 46 -1.46 -2.90 -16.76
N LEU A 47 -0.27 -2.47 -17.19
CA LEU A 47 0.53 -3.18 -18.19
C LEU A 47 0.97 -4.56 -17.68
N THR A 48 1.40 -4.66 -16.41
CA THR A 48 1.80 -5.95 -15.81
C THR A 48 0.61 -6.89 -15.58
N ASP A 49 -0.57 -6.36 -15.24
CA ASP A 49 -1.81 -7.15 -15.14
C ASP A 49 -2.27 -7.65 -16.52
N TRP A 50 -2.08 -6.86 -17.60
CA TRP A 50 -2.27 -7.34 -18.97
C TRP A 50 -1.28 -8.44 -19.35
N ALA A 51 0.00 -8.30 -19.01
CA ALA A 51 1.01 -9.34 -19.27
C ALA A 51 0.75 -10.64 -18.50
N LYS A 52 0.05 -10.57 -17.35
CA LYS A 52 -0.44 -11.72 -16.58
C LYS A 52 -1.80 -12.22 -17.03
N GLU A 53 -2.39 -11.61 -18.07
CA GLU A 53 -3.70 -11.93 -18.62
C GLU A 53 -4.84 -11.89 -17.58
N ARG A 54 -4.72 -11.01 -16.58
CA ARG A 54 -5.82 -10.79 -15.61
C ARG A 54 -7.04 -10.16 -16.25
N PHE A 55 -6.82 -9.36 -17.30
CA PHE A 55 -7.86 -8.78 -18.14
C PHE A 55 -7.32 -8.42 -19.53
N HIS A 56 -8.25 -8.17 -20.45
CA HIS A 56 -7.95 -7.80 -21.84
C HIS A 56 -7.33 -6.41 -21.96
N MET A 57 -6.30 -6.28 -22.81
CA MET A 57 -5.72 -4.97 -23.12
C MET A 57 -6.67 -4.10 -23.93
N SER A 58 -6.50 -2.78 -23.85
CA SER A 58 -7.31 -1.83 -24.62
C SER A 58 -6.87 -1.78 -26.09
N VAL A 59 -7.83 -1.59 -27.00
CA VAL A 59 -7.59 -1.48 -28.45
C VAL A 59 -6.54 -0.40 -28.77
N PRO A 60 -6.60 0.83 -28.22
CA PRO A 60 -5.59 1.87 -28.52
C PRO A 60 -4.18 1.50 -28.06
N ALA A 61 -4.07 0.78 -26.94
CA ALA A 61 -2.77 0.30 -26.45
C ALA A 61 -2.19 -0.77 -27.39
N MET A 62 -3.01 -1.69 -27.91
CA MET A 62 -2.56 -2.68 -28.89
C MET A 62 -2.02 -2.00 -30.15
N PHE A 63 -2.77 -1.04 -30.71
CA PHE A 63 -2.31 -0.30 -31.89
C PHE A 63 -1.05 0.54 -31.61
N THR A 64 -0.93 1.10 -30.41
CA THR A 64 0.31 1.81 -30.01
C THR A 64 1.50 0.86 -29.95
N VAL A 65 1.31 -0.36 -29.41
CA VAL A 65 2.35 -1.39 -29.42
C VAL A 65 2.74 -1.75 -30.85
N VAL A 66 1.78 -2.08 -31.72
CA VAL A 66 2.02 -2.41 -33.14
C VAL A 66 2.77 -1.28 -33.85
N LYS A 67 2.38 -0.03 -33.62
CA LYS A 67 3.05 1.15 -34.19
C LYS A 67 4.50 1.27 -33.72
N LEU A 68 4.77 1.02 -32.45
CA LEU A 68 6.12 1.14 -31.87
C LEU A 68 7.05 -0.01 -32.27
N THR A 69 6.53 -1.23 -32.38
CA THR A 69 7.35 -2.42 -32.61
C THR A 69 7.35 -2.92 -34.05
N LYS A 70 6.41 -2.43 -34.88
CA LYS A 70 6.13 -2.95 -36.22
C LYS A 70 5.78 -4.45 -36.24
N LEU A 71 5.42 -5.03 -35.09
CA LEU A 71 4.97 -6.42 -35.02
C LEU A 71 3.60 -6.58 -35.68
N PRO A 72 3.36 -7.67 -36.41
CA PRO A 72 2.01 -7.95 -36.90
C PRO A 72 1.05 -8.13 -35.72
N THR A 73 -0.18 -7.64 -35.89
CA THR A 73 -1.22 -7.86 -34.89
C THR A 73 -1.49 -9.37 -34.78
N PRO A 74 -1.60 -9.95 -33.57
CA PRO A 74 -1.90 -11.37 -33.42
C PRO A 74 -3.16 -11.76 -34.20
N LYS A 75 -3.06 -12.85 -34.99
CA LYS A 75 -4.15 -13.36 -35.81
C LYS A 75 -5.35 -13.75 -34.94
N ASN A 76 -6.56 -13.62 -35.49
CA ASN A 76 -7.82 -14.05 -34.87
C ASN A 76 -8.12 -13.39 -33.52
N HIS A 77 -7.94 -12.08 -33.40
CA HIS A 77 -8.44 -11.32 -32.25
C HIS A 77 -9.85 -10.78 -32.51
N THR A 78 -10.62 -10.58 -31.45
CA THR A 78 -11.95 -9.96 -31.52
C THR A 78 -11.95 -8.68 -30.70
N ILE A 79 -12.60 -7.64 -31.22
CA ILE A 79 -12.80 -6.40 -30.48
C ILE A 79 -14.09 -6.54 -29.68
N VAL A 80 -13.97 -6.46 -28.36
CA VAL A 80 -15.09 -6.47 -27.42
C VAL A 80 -15.42 -5.03 -27.07
N LYS A 81 -16.64 -4.59 -27.40
CA LYS A 81 -17.12 -3.25 -27.04
C LYS A 81 -17.08 -3.07 -25.53
N TRP A 82 -16.73 -1.87 -25.07
CA TRP A 82 -16.62 -1.58 -23.63
C TRP A 82 -17.88 -1.95 -22.84
N ASN A 83 -19.08 -1.70 -23.39
CA ASN A 83 -20.34 -2.03 -22.74
C ASN A 83 -20.52 -3.54 -22.51
N ASP A 84 -20.13 -4.36 -23.48
CA ASP A 84 -20.24 -5.82 -23.37
C ASP A 84 -19.18 -6.37 -22.41
N TYR A 85 -17.98 -5.80 -22.46
CA TYR A 85 -16.93 -6.09 -21.49
C TYR A 85 -17.38 -5.73 -20.07
N LEU A 86 -18.00 -4.57 -19.88
CA LEU A 86 -18.54 -4.10 -18.61
C LEU A 86 -19.64 -5.04 -18.08
N LYS A 87 -20.56 -5.47 -18.94
CA LYS A 87 -21.59 -6.47 -18.57
C LYS A 87 -20.96 -7.78 -18.12
N MET A 88 -19.93 -8.27 -18.83
CA MET A 88 -19.22 -9.49 -18.49
C MET A 88 -18.55 -9.42 -17.10
N ILE A 89 -17.78 -8.35 -16.83
CA ILE A 89 -17.11 -8.19 -15.53
C ILE A 89 -18.12 -7.95 -14.40
N SER A 90 -19.21 -7.23 -14.67
CA SER A 90 -20.28 -6.97 -13.69
C SER A 90 -21.00 -8.27 -13.31
N LYS A 91 -21.28 -9.15 -14.27
CA LYS A 91 -21.86 -10.46 -14.02
C LYS A 91 -20.93 -11.35 -13.19
N SER A 92 -19.63 -11.33 -13.48
CA SER A 92 -18.62 -12.04 -12.69
C SER A 92 -18.57 -11.54 -11.24
N GLY A 93 -18.51 -10.21 -11.05
CA GLY A 93 -18.55 -9.59 -9.73
C GLY A 93 -19.84 -9.87 -8.97
N GLY A 94 -20.98 -9.83 -9.65
CA GLY A 94 -22.29 -10.20 -9.10
C GLY A 94 -22.35 -11.65 -8.64
N ARG A 95 -21.86 -12.60 -9.45
CA ARG A 95 -21.77 -14.02 -9.08
C ARG A 95 -20.86 -14.25 -7.89
N ALA A 96 -19.67 -13.63 -7.85
CA ALA A 96 -18.76 -13.73 -6.72
C ALA A 96 -19.39 -13.16 -5.43
N ARG A 97 -20.11 -12.04 -5.55
CA ARG A 97 -20.87 -11.44 -4.43
C ARG A 97 -22.00 -12.38 -3.97
N PHE A 98 -22.76 -12.94 -4.90
CA PHE A 98 -23.83 -13.88 -4.60
C PHE A 98 -23.30 -15.15 -3.93
N ALA A 99 -22.21 -15.74 -4.44
CA ALA A 99 -21.56 -16.90 -3.82
C ALA A 99 -21.08 -16.60 -2.38
N LYS A 100 -20.60 -15.37 -2.12
CA LYS A 100 -20.13 -14.98 -0.79
C LYS A 100 -21.27 -14.70 0.21
N TYR A 101 -22.41 -14.18 -0.26
CA TYR A 101 -23.45 -13.66 0.64
C TYR A 101 -24.82 -14.33 0.49
N GLY A 102 -24.99 -15.27 -0.46
CA GLY A 102 -26.24 -15.95 -0.78
C GLY A 102 -27.34 -15.09 -1.42
N ARG A 103 -27.20 -13.76 -1.37
CA ARG A 103 -28.14 -12.79 -1.94
C ARG A 103 -27.45 -11.50 -2.34
N VAL A 104 -28.00 -10.80 -3.33
CA VAL A 104 -27.64 -9.41 -3.58
C VAL A 104 -28.26 -8.60 -2.45
N SER A 105 -27.46 -7.94 -1.61
CA SER A 105 -28.00 -7.19 -0.47
C SER A 105 -28.78 -5.99 -1.00
N ILE A 106 -30.11 -6.07 -0.94
CA ILE A 106 -31.03 -4.97 -1.28
C ILE A 106 -31.06 -3.95 -0.13
N ALA A 107 -30.93 -4.43 1.11
CA ALA A 107 -30.81 -3.61 2.32
C ALA A 107 -29.34 -3.49 2.75
N GLU A 108 -28.76 -2.31 2.56
CA GLU A 108 -27.37 -2.02 2.94
C GLU A 108 -27.19 -2.01 4.47
N ASP A 109 -28.21 -1.62 5.22
CA ASP A 109 -28.17 -1.59 6.69
C ASP A 109 -28.18 -3.00 7.28
N LEU A 110 -29.02 -3.89 6.75
CA LEU A 110 -29.01 -5.31 7.13
C LEU A 110 -27.66 -5.98 6.83
N ARG A 111 -26.99 -5.56 5.75
CA ARG A 111 -25.63 -6.03 5.41
C ARG A 111 -24.61 -5.60 6.45
N LYS A 112 -24.64 -4.33 6.85
CA LYS A 112 -23.73 -3.77 7.86
C LYS A 112 -23.96 -4.44 9.21
N GLU A 113 -25.21 -4.65 9.58
CA GLU A 113 -25.60 -5.32 10.82
C GLU A 113 -25.14 -6.78 10.84
N LYS A 114 -25.44 -7.56 9.80
CA LYS A 114 -24.96 -8.96 9.70
C LYS A 114 -23.44 -9.07 9.65
N TRP A 115 -22.75 -8.12 8.98
CA TRP A 115 -21.30 -8.06 9.00
C TRP A 115 -20.76 -7.76 10.40
N ARG A 116 -21.39 -6.84 11.15
CA ARG A 116 -21.02 -6.52 12.54
C ARG A 116 -21.23 -7.73 13.46
N GLN A 117 -22.39 -8.39 13.38
CA GLN A 117 -22.67 -9.63 14.12
C GLN A 117 -21.63 -10.72 13.83
N TRP A 118 -21.27 -10.92 12.55
CA TRP A 118 -20.21 -11.86 12.17
C TRP A 118 -18.83 -11.41 12.66
N TRP A 119 -18.51 -10.11 12.59
CA TRP A 119 -17.24 -9.58 13.06
C TRP A 119 -17.06 -9.73 14.56
N GLU A 120 -18.10 -9.46 15.35
CA GLU A 120 -18.09 -9.59 16.81
C GLU A 120 -18.05 -11.04 17.28
N SER A 121 -18.78 -11.94 16.61
CA SER A 121 -18.81 -13.37 16.97
C SER A 121 -17.59 -14.14 16.47
N THR A 122 -17.14 -13.87 15.25
CA THR A 122 -16.15 -14.71 14.54
C THR A 122 -14.96 -13.89 14.06
N GLY A 123 -15.21 -12.84 13.29
CA GLY A 123 -14.18 -12.15 12.50
C GLY A 123 -13.05 -11.54 13.34
N ARG A 124 -13.35 -10.93 14.50
CA ARG A 124 -12.34 -10.30 15.38
C ARG A 124 -11.38 -11.29 16.04
N TYR A 125 -11.77 -12.56 16.11
CA TYR A 125 -10.98 -13.63 16.72
C TYR A 125 -10.22 -14.46 15.69
N GLN A 126 -10.66 -14.46 14.43
CA GLN A 126 -9.92 -15.11 13.36
C GLN A 126 -8.57 -14.43 13.15
N LYS A 127 -7.51 -15.23 13.05
CA LYS A 127 -6.21 -14.71 12.62
C LYS A 127 -6.40 -14.09 11.24
N PRO A 128 -5.93 -12.85 11.03
CA PRO A 128 -6.09 -12.23 9.73
C PRO A 128 -5.31 -13.03 8.69
N ALA A 129 -5.82 -13.05 7.46
CA ALA A 129 -5.22 -13.81 6.37
C ALA A 129 -3.74 -13.39 6.15
N LEU A 130 -2.93 -14.32 5.63
CA LEU A 130 -1.55 -14.04 5.29
C LEU A 130 -1.44 -12.76 4.44
N GLY A 131 -0.60 -11.82 4.90
CA GLY A 131 -0.38 -10.52 4.27
C GLY A 131 -1.16 -9.35 4.87
N PHE A 132 -2.13 -9.59 5.76
CA PHE A 132 -2.75 -8.53 6.55
C PHE A 132 -1.89 -8.21 7.78
N GLN A 133 -1.62 -6.93 8.01
CA GLN A 133 -0.80 -6.49 9.13
C GLN A 133 -1.61 -6.54 10.44
N VAL A 134 -1.19 -7.38 11.38
CA VAL A 134 -1.72 -7.39 12.74
C VAL A 134 -1.05 -6.29 13.53
N LEU A 135 -1.80 -5.68 14.46
CA LEU A 135 -1.23 -4.79 15.46
C LEU A 135 -0.18 -5.55 16.28
N VAL A 136 1.10 -5.24 16.07
CA VAL A 136 2.20 -5.85 16.81
C VAL A 136 2.25 -5.24 18.20
N LYS A 137 2.19 -6.10 19.22
CA LYS A 137 2.25 -5.66 20.62
C LYS A 137 3.63 -5.09 20.97
N ILE A 138 3.67 -4.04 21.77
CA ILE A 138 4.90 -3.48 22.36
C ILE A 138 4.92 -3.73 23.87
N LYS A 139 6.11 -3.70 24.48
CA LYS A 139 6.26 -3.59 25.93
C LYS A 139 5.87 -2.15 26.33
N LYS A 140 4.94 -1.98 27.26
CA LYS A 140 4.64 -0.67 27.85
C LYS A 140 5.56 -0.45 29.06
N PRO A 141 6.48 0.53 29.03
CA PRO A 141 7.41 0.77 30.13
C PRO A 141 6.71 1.41 31.34
N LYS A 142 7.22 1.15 32.56
CA LYS A 142 6.83 1.89 33.77
C LYS A 142 7.52 3.26 33.79
N LYS A 143 6.98 4.22 34.56
CA LYS A 143 7.65 5.51 34.82
C LYS A 143 9.07 5.27 35.35
N SER A 144 10.07 5.81 34.68
CA SER A 144 11.50 5.62 34.97
C SER A 144 12.32 6.75 34.37
N LYS A 145 13.57 6.94 34.85
CA LYS A 145 14.49 7.94 34.30
C LYS A 145 14.73 7.75 32.79
N LEU A 146 14.85 6.49 32.36
CA LEU A 146 15.04 6.15 30.95
C LEU A 146 13.82 6.52 30.09
N LEU A 147 12.61 6.37 30.62
CA LEU A 147 11.40 6.81 29.94
C LEU A 147 11.34 8.35 29.86
N ALA A 148 11.69 9.05 30.94
CA ALA A 148 11.74 10.52 30.94
C ALA A 148 12.73 11.06 29.90
N GLU A 149 13.91 10.42 29.79
CA GLU A 149 14.90 10.77 28.77
C GLU A 149 14.38 10.52 27.35
N PHE A 150 13.71 9.38 27.11
CA PHE A 150 13.05 9.14 25.83
C PHE A 150 12.01 10.22 25.51
N VAL A 151 11.20 10.66 26.49
CA VAL A 151 10.23 11.74 26.30
C VAL A 151 10.94 13.05 25.94
N GLY A 152 12.03 13.39 26.63
CA GLY A 152 12.85 14.58 26.31
C GLY A 152 13.37 14.55 24.88
N ILE A 153 13.91 13.41 24.44
CA ILE A 153 14.36 13.20 23.06
C ILE A 153 13.20 13.35 22.08
N MET A 154 12.03 12.81 22.41
CA MET A 154 10.85 12.92 21.54
C MET A 154 10.35 14.37 21.41
N LEU A 155 10.45 15.16 22.49
CA LEU A 155 10.08 16.58 22.52
C LEU A 155 11.07 17.46 21.76
N GLY A 156 12.37 17.18 21.82
CA GLY A 156 13.38 17.84 21.00
C GLY A 156 13.34 17.35 19.55
N ASP A 157 14.02 16.23 19.30
CA ASP A 157 14.35 15.73 17.96
C ASP A 157 13.35 14.70 17.39
N GLY A 158 12.35 14.33 18.20
CA GLY A 158 11.35 13.35 17.81
C GLY A 158 10.19 13.90 16.98
N GLY A 159 9.42 12.97 16.43
CA GLY A 159 8.16 13.22 15.76
C GLY A 159 7.23 12.02 15.93
N VAL A 160 5.95 12.29 16.18
CA VAL A 160 4.90 11.27 16.26
C VAL A 160 4.01 11.42 15.03
N ASN A 161 4.01 10.41 14.17
CA ASN A 161 3.12 10.31 13.02
C ASN A 161 1.98 9.34 13.31
N LYS A 162 0.98 9.29 12.42
CA LYS A 162 -0.21 8.44 12.60
C LYS A 162 0.08 6.94 12.81
N TYR A 163 1.20 6.45 12.26
CA TYR A 163 1.55 5.02 12.25
C TYR A 163 2.98 4.70 12.70
N HIS A 164 3.79 5.71 12.98
CA HIS A 164 5.17 5.53 13.39
C HIS A 164 5.65 6.67 14.26
N THR A 165 6.67 6.42 15.05
CA THR A 165 7.46 7.46 15.72
C THR A 165 8.83 7.52 15.07
N SER A 166 9.44 8.71 15.08
CA SER A 166 10.78 8.90 14.55
C SER A 166 11.59 9.86 15.40
N VAL A 167 12.90 9.67 15.46
CA VAL A 167 13.88 10.63 16.01
C VAL A 167 14.89 10.94 14.92
N THR A 168 15.16 12.22 14.68
CA THR A 168 16.14 12.64 13.66
C THR A 168 17.38 13.19 14.35
N LEU A 169 18.54 12.54 14.14
CA LEU A 169 19.81 12.90 14.78
C LEU A 169 20.86 13.23 13.72
N SER A 170 21.97 13.85 14.13
CA SER A 170 23.11 14.09 13.24
C SER A 170 23.82 12.78 12.88
N SER A 171 24.23 12.62 11.62
CA SER A 171 24.95 11.40 11.18
C SER A 171 26.35 11.26 11.80
N LYS A 172 26.89 12.33 12.38
CA LYS A 172 28.19 12.32 13.06
C LYS A 172 28.13 11.66 14.44
N GLU A 173 26.96 11.61 15.07
CA GLU A 173 26.78 11.19 16.46
C GLU A 173 26.49 9.68 16.57
N LYS A 174 27.37 8.85 16.01
CA LYS A 174 27.15 7.38 15.91
C LYS A 174 26.86 6.73 17.26
N LEU A 175 27.56 7.14 18.32
CA LEU A 175 27.34 6.61 19.67
C LEU A 175 25.95 6.98 20.21
N TYR A 176 25.49 8.20 19.96
CA TYR A 176 24.17 8.65 20.40
C TYR A 176 23.05 7.95 19.62
N ILE A 177 23.22 7.74 18.32
CA ILE A 177 22.30 6.94 17.50
C ILE A 177 22.15 5.52 18.07
N LEU A 178 23.27 4.87 18.40
CA LEU A 178 23.27 3.53 19.01
C LEU A 178 22.62 3.53 20.40
N TYR A 179 22.87 4.56 21.19
CA TYR A 179 22.27 4.75 22.51
C TYR A 179 20.73 4.85 22.42
N VAL A 180 20.22 5.76 21.59
CA VAL A 180 18.77 5.94 21.39
C VAL A 180 18.12 4.66 20.84
N SER A 181 18.80 3.97 19.93
CA SER A 181 18.33 2.68 19.40
C SER A 181 18.21 1.60 20.49
N LYS A 182 19.23 1.47 21.34
CA LYS A 182 19.23 0.54 22.49
C LYS A 182 18.16 0.92 23.51
N MET A 183 17.99 2.21 23.81
CA MET A 183 16.96 2.72 24.71
C MET A 183 15.55 2.35 24.23
N ILE A 184 15.23 2.60 22.96
CA ILE A 184 13.94 2.24 22.35
C ILE A 184 13.69 0.72 22.45
N LYS A 185 14.71 -0.09 22.15
CA LYS A 185 14.61 -1.56 22.26
C LYS A 185 14.35 -2.00 23.71
N SER A 186 15.02 -1.38 24.68
CA SER A 186 14.86 -1.71 26.11
C SER A 186 13.47 -1.34 26.65
N LEU A 187 13.00 -0.13 26.34
CA LEU A 187 11.70 0.39 26.78
C LEU A 187 10.53 -0.36 26.16
N PHE A 188 10.57 -0.57 24.84
CA PHE A 188 9.41 -1.01 24.07
C PHE A 188 9.51 -2.45 23.53
N GLY A 189 10.68 -3.09 23.64
CA GLY A 189 10.91 -4.42 23.08
C GLY A 189 10.91 -4.44 21.54
N VAL A 190 11.12 -3.28 20.90
CA VAL A 190 11.08 -3.13 19.43
C VAL A 190 12.41 -2.59 18.93
N THR A 191 13.02 -3.29 17.96
CA THR A 191 14.22 -2.80 17.28
C THR A 191 13.83 -1.71 16.29
N PRO A 192 14.30 -0.46 16.45
CA PRO A 192 14.03 0.59 15.47
C PRO A 192 14.80 0.34 14.17
N LYS A 193 14.28 0.89 13.06
CA LYS A 193 15.01 0.95 11.79
C LYS A 193 15.75 2.28 11.68
N ILE A 194 16.96 2.24 11.15
CA ILE A 194 17.82 3.41 10.99
C ILE A 194 17.92 3.71 9.50
N TYR A 195 17.61 4.95 9.12
CA TYR A 195 17.65 5.42 7.73
C TYR A 195 18.56 6.64 7.62
N GLU A 196 19.56 6.58 6.75
CA GLU A 196 20.34 7.76 6.37
C GLU A 196 19.51 8.62 5.39
N LEU A 197 19.45 9.93 5.64
CA LEU A 197 18.79 10.85 4.74
C LEU A 197 19.74 11.22 3.60
N LYS A 198 19.30 11.07 2.35
CA LYS A 198 20.16 11.30 1.17
C LYS A 198 20.57 12.77 1.03
N ASP A 199 19.69 13.68 1.44
CA ASP A 199 19.82 15.12 1.20
C ASP A 199 20.26 15.88 2.46
N ALA A 200 20.63 15.18 3.54
CA ALA A 200 21.02 15.80 4.81
C ALA A 200 22.07 14.95 5.55
N LYS A 201 22.94 15.60 6.32
CA LYS A 201 23.89 14.93 7.24
C LYS A 201 23.18 14.45 8.51
N ALA A 202 22.09 13.72 8.33
CA ALA A 202 21.20 13.30 9.40
C ALA A 202 20.72 11.86 9.20
N VAL A 203 20.42 11.22 10.33
CA VAL A 203 19.95 9.85 10.45
C VAL A 203 18.58 9.86 11.12
N ARG A 204 17.63 9.12 10.55
CA ARG A 204 16.30 8.95 11.11
C ARG A 204 16.14 7.57 11.71
N ILE A 205 15.91 7.52 13.02
CA ILE A 205 15.55 6.31 13.76
C ILE A 205 14.02 6.21 13.73
N VAL A 206 13.46 5.15 13.17
CA VAL A 206 12.01 4.99 12.93
C VAL A 206 11.48 3.72 13.57
N VAL A 207 10.37 3.84 14.29
CA VAL A 207 9.61 2.70 14.84
C VAL A 207 8.21 2.66 14.25
N ASN A 208 7.97 1.70 13.35
CA ASN A 208 6.67 1.49 12.72
C ASN A 208 5.77 0.63 13.60
N ARG A 209 5.20 1.21 14.67
CA ARG A 209 4.27 0.54 15.60
C ARG A 209 3.15 1.48 16.00
N LYS A 210 1.90 1.14 15.63
CA LYS A 210 0.73 1.93 16.04
C LYS A 210 0.57 2.00 17.56
N GLN A 211 0.82 0.90 18.28
CA GLN A 211 0.77 0.92 19.75
C GLN A 211 1.79 1.86 20.40
N LEU A 212 2.93 2.11 19.75
CA LEU A 212 3.90 3.07 20.28
C LEU A 212 3.42 4.50 20.06
N VAL A 213 2.78 4.76 18.92
CA VAL A 213 2.08 6.03 18.67
C VAL A 213 0.98 6.24 19.71
N ASP A 214 0.13 5.23 19.95
CA ASP A 214 -0.92 5.29 20.97
C ASP A 214 -0.32 5.58 22.35
N PHE A 215 0.73 4.86 22.75
CA PHE A 215 1.42 5.09 24.00
C PHE A 215 1.99 6.52 24.11
N CYS A 216 2.60 7.04 23.04
CA CYS A 216 3.09 8.41 23.01
C CYS A 216 1.94 9.43 23.20
N GLN A 217 0.78 9.19 22.59
CA GLN A 217 -0.41 10.02 22.77
C GLN A 217 -0.98 9.92 24.20
N ASP A 218 -1.01 8.72 24.77
CA ASP A 218 -1.47 8.46 26.14
C ASP A 218 -0.63 9.24 27.18
N ILE A 219 0.66 9.45 26.91
CA ILE A 219 1.57 10.25 27.76
C ILE A 219 1.63 11.73 27.36
N GLY A 220 0.76 12.22 26.48
CA GLY A 220 0.65 13.64 26.12
C GLY A 220 1.47 14.12 24.93
N LEU A 221 2.17 13.24 24.19
CA LEU A 221 2.81 13.63 22.94
C LEU A 221 1.77 13.69 21.81
N VAL A 222 1.76 14.78 21.06
CA VAL A 222 0.78 14.97 19.99
C VAL A 222 1.26 14.44 18.64
N VAL A 223 0.31 14.05 17.78
CA VAL A 223 0.59 13.66 16.40
C VAL A 223 0.73 14.91 15.52
N GLY A 224 1.77 14.97 14.70
CA GLY A 224 2.01 16.06 13.75
C GLY A 224 3.02 17.10 14.23
N ASP A 225 2.78 18.36 13.86
CA ASP A 225 3.70 19.47 14.13
C ASP A 225 3.58 19.95 15.58
N LYS A 226 4.60 19.67 16.39
CA LYS A 226 4.69 20.03 17.81
C LYS A 226 4.74 21.55 18.03
N VAL A 227 5.40 22.28 17.13
CA VAL A 227 5.58 23.74 17.24
C VAL A 227 4.25 24.44 17.05
N ARG A 228 3.47 24.01 16.05
CA ARG A 228 2.11 24.54 15.83
C ARG A 228 1.16 24.22 16.98
N GLN A 229 1.38 23.11 17.68
CA GLN A 229 0.50 22.62 18.74
C GLN A 229 0.93 23.06 20.14
N GLN A 230 2.05 23.79 20.28
CA GLN A 230 2.54 24.34 21.56
C GLN A 230 2.58 23.28 22.68
N VAL A 231 3.14 22.11 22.36
CA VAL A 231 3.14 20.95 23.27
C VAL A 231 3.94 21.25 24.53
N ALA A 232 3.27 21.17 25.69
CA ALA A 232 3.92 21.28 26.99
C ALA A 232 4.62 19.97 27.40
N VAL A 233 5.54 20.06 28.37
CA VAL A 233 6.19 18.88 28.95
C VAL A 233 5.14 18.07 29.73
N PRO A 234 4.97 16.77 29.44
CA PRO A 234 4.03 15.92 30.19
C PRO A 234 4.42 15.75 31.66
N ILE A 235 3.42 15.62 32.55
CA ILE A 235 3.56 15.45 34.02
C ILE A 235 3.65 13.96 34.42
#